data_AF-A0A167K222-F1
#
_entry.id   AF-A0A167K222-F1
#
_cell.length_a   1.000
_cell.length_b   1.000
_cell.length_c   1.000
_cell.angle_alpha   90.00
_cell.angle_beta   90.00
_cell.angle_gamma   90.00
#
_symmetry.space_group_name_H-M   'P 1'
#
loop_
_entity.id
_entity.type
_entity.pdbx_description
1 polymer ?
#
loop_
_entity_poly.entity_id
_entity_poly.type
_entity_poly.pdbx_seq_one_letter_code
_entity_poly.pdbx_strand_id
1 'polypeptide(L)'
;MQALKKLQQWNKKRVLSTIWFVVAISWVVMLVVLFTTETKSMHITAVTIAAITTEVAVWCTAAVLGVAVVDGRKAIVRAIKNKLTGQQDLKD
;
A
#
# COMPACT_ATOMS: atom_id res chain seq x y z
N MET A 1 -7.27 17.84 -9.38
CA MET A 1 -6.36 17.76 -8.21
C MET A 1 -7.03 17.47 -6.86
N GLN A 2 -8.37 17.40 -6.75
CA GLN A 2 -9.05 17.11 -5.46
C GLN A 2 -9.10 15.61 -5.09
N ALA A 3 -9.14 14.70 -6.08
CA ALA A 3 -9.20 13.25 -5.83
C ALA A 3 -7.98 12.71 -5.04
N LEU A 4 -6.78 13.23 -5.33
CA LEU A 4 -5.55 12.84 -4.64
C LEU A 4 -5.53 13.27 -3.16
N LYS A 5 -6.13 14.42 -2.81
CA LYS A 5 -6.25 14.87 -1.42
C LYS A 5 -7.21 13.98 -0.61
N LYS A 6 -8.26 13.45 -1.25
CA LYS A 6 -9.22 12.52 -0.62
C LYS A 6 -8.56 11.17 -0.31
N LEU A 7 -7.68 10.68 -1.19
CA LEU A 7 -6.88 9.48 -0.96
C LEU A 7 -5.80 9.70 0.11
N GLN A 8 -5.26 10.90 0.23
CA GLN A 8 -4.29 11.25 1.27
C GLN A 8 -4.89 11.22 2.68
N GLN A 9 -6.21 11.43 2.82
CA GLN A 9 -6.93 11.32 4.11
C GLN A 9 -7.30 9.89 4.48
N TRP A 10 -7.21 8.94 3.56
CA TRP A 10 -7.34 7.53 3.92
C TRP A 10 -6.12 7.12 4.73
N ASN A 11 -6.38 6.59 5.92
CA ASN A 11 -5.35 6.16 6.84
C ASN A 11 -4.44 5.15 6.10
N LYS A 12 -3.19 5.53 5.78
CA LYS A 12 -2.27 4.75 4.92
C LYS A 12 -2.15 3.29 5.40
N LYS A 13 -2.24 3.08 6.73
CA LYS A 13 -2.34 1.77 7.38
C LYS A 13 -3.57 0.96 6.98
N ARG A 14 -4.76 1.57 6.90
CA ARG A 14 -6.00 0.88 6.49
C ARG A 14 -5.94 0.42 5.04
N VAL A 15 -5.48 1.28 4.14
CA VAL A 15 -5.35 0.93 2.70
C VAL A 15 -4.42 -0.27 2.54
N LEU A 16 -3.25 -0.22 3.19
CA LEU A 16 -2.29 -1.31 3.14
C LEU A 16 -2.85 -2.59 3.78
N SER A 17 -3.54 -2.47 4.92
CA SER A 17 -4.19 -3.59 5.58
C SER A 17 -5.27 -4.24 4.70
N THR A 18 -6.08 -3.46 4.00
CA THR A 18 -7.11 -3.99 3.10
C THR A 18 -6.50 -4.71 1.91
N ILE A 19 -5.45 -4.16 1.30
CA ILE A 19 -4.74 -4.79 0.18
C ILE A 19 -4.17 -6.15 0.60
N TRP A 20 -3.47 -6.20 1.74
CA TRP A 20 -2.90 -7.45 2.24
C TRP A 20 -3.96 -8.45 2.72
N PHE A 21 -5.12 -7.97 3.19
CA PHE A 21 -6.24 -8.82 3.52
C PHE A 21 -6.81 -9.53 2.29
N VAL A 22 -6.93 -8.83 1.16
CA VAL A 22 -7.35 -9.43 -0.12
C VAL A 22 -6.34 -10.48 -0.59
N VAL A 23 -5.03 -10.20 -0.46
CA VAL A 23 -3.98 -11.18 -0.74
C VAL A 23 -4.12 -12.42 0.13
N ALA A 24 -4.34 -12.25 1.43
CA ALA A 24 -4.53 -13.37 2.36
C ALA A 24 -5.74 -14.23 1.97
N ILE A 25 -6.87 -13.60 1.62
CA ILE A 25 -8.05 -14.32 1.11
C ILE A 25 -7.72 -15.08 -0.17
N SER A 26 -7.01 -14.45 -1.12
CA SER A 26 -6.63 -15.10 -2.37
C SER A 26 -5.77 -16.35 -2.14
N TRP A 27 -4.89 -16.33 -1.14
CA TRP A 27 -4.10 -17.50 -0.74
C TRP A 27 -4.95 -18.61 -0.13
N VAL A 28 -5.92 -18.25 0.71
CA VAL A 28 -6.87 -19.23 1.28
C VAL A 28 -7.69 -19.89 0.18
N VAL A 29 -8.21 -19.11 -0.78
CA VAL A 29 -8.95 -19.63 -1.94
C VAL A 29 -8.07 -20.57 -2.76
N MET A 30 -6.82 -20.18 -3.04
CA MET A 30 -5.86 -21.02 -3.76
C MET A 30 -5.61 -22.35 -3.04
N LEU A 31 -5.41 -22.33 -1.72
CA LEU A 31 -5.28 -23.54 -0.90
C LEU A 31 -6.51 -24.43 -1.01
N VAL A 32 -7.71 -23.88 -0.85
CA VAL A 32 -8.96 -24.64 -0.95
C VAL A 32 -9.07 -25.31 -2.31
N VAL A 33 -8.79 -24.61 -3.41
CA VAL A 33 -8.85 -25.17 -4.77
C VAL A 33 -7.85 -26.31 -4.95
N LEU A 34 -6.61 -26.14 -4.45
CA LEU A 34 -5.57 -27.18 -4.51
C LEU A 34 -5.97 -28.49 -3.82
N PHE A 35 -6.72 -28.42 -2.72
CA PHE A 35 -7.15 -29.59 -1.96
C PHE A 35 -8.52 -30.16 -2.37
N THR A 36 -9.34 -29.41 -3.09
CA THR A 36 -10.72 -29.82 -3.44
C THR A 36 -10.89 -30.22 -4.90
N THR A 37 -9.96 -29.84 -5.78
CA THR A 37 -10.04 -30.13 -7.21
C THR A 37 -8.89 -31.03 -7.66
N GLU A 38 -9.17 -32.00 -8.54
CA GLU A 38 -8.14 -32.89 -9.12
C GLU A 38 -7.68 -32.43 -10.51
N THR A 39 -8.36 -31.43 -11.07
CA THR A 39 -8.09 -30.90 -12.41
C THR A 39 -6.93 -29.90 -12.39
N LYS A 40 -5.82 -30.28 -13.02
CA LYS A 40 -4.61 -29.44 -13.15
C LYS A 40 -4.90 -28.03 -13.69
N SER A 41 -5.85 -27.90 -14.63
CA SER A 41 -6.24 -26.59 -15.18
C SER A 41 -6.81 -25.65 -14.12
N MET A 42 -7.60 -26.15 -13.16
CA MET A 42 -8.15 -25.32 -12.08
C MET A 42 -7.05 -24.87 -11.09
N HIS A 43 -6.06 -25.72 -10.81
CA HIS A 43 -4.92 -25.36 -9.99
C HIS A 43 -4.10 -24.23 -10.62
N ILE A 44 -3.80 -24.35 -11.92
CA ILE A 44 -3.04 -23.32 -12.65
C ILE A 44 -3.79 -21.99 -12.58
N THR A 45 -5.09 -21.96 -12.89
CA THR A 45 -5.89 -20.72 -12.82
C THR A 45 -5.89 -20.11 -11.42
N ALA A 46 -6.07 -20.91 -10.37
CA ALA A 46 -6.08 -20.40 -8.99
C ALA A 46 -4.72 -19.80 -8.59
N VAL A 47 -3.62 -20.46 -8.95
CA VAL A 47 -2.26 -19.96 -8.71
C VAL A 47 -1.98 -18.69 -9.51
N THR A 48 -2.41 -18.62 -10.78
CA THR A 48 -2.24 -17.43 -11.61
C THR A 48 -2.99 -16.22 -11.03
N ILE A 49 -4.24 -16.40 -10.58
CA ILE A 49 -5.00 -15.32 -9.94
C ILE A 49 -4.34 -14.86 -8.64
N ALA A 50 -3.86 -15.80 -7.82
CA ALA A 50 -3.13 -15.47 -6.60
C ALA A 50 -1.85 -14.68 -6.89
N ALA A 51 -1.09 -15.09 -7.91
CA ALA A 51 0.14 -14.42 -8.35
C ALA A 51 -0.13 -12.98 -8.81
N ILE A 52 -1.09 -12.78 -9.71
CA ILE A 52 -1.47 -11.44 -10.19
C ILE A 52 -1.91 -10.54 -9.02
N THR A 53 -2.73 -11.10 -8.11
CA THR A 53 -3.20 -10.36 -6.93
C THR A 53 -2.04 -9.91 -6.03
N THR A 54 -1.04 -10.76 -5.82
CA THR A 54 0.17 -10.40 -5.07
C THR A 54 1.02 -9.34 -5.78
N GLU A 55 1.19 -9.41 -7.10
CA GLU A 55 1.97 -8.40 -7.85
C GLU A 55 1.34 -7.01 -7.75
N VAL A 56 0.02 -6.94 -7.94
CA VAL A 56 -0.73 -5.68 -7.79
C VAL A 56 -0.59 -5.13 -6.37
N ALA A 57 -0.68 -5.99 -5.35
CA ALA A 57 -0.51 -5.58 -3.95
C ALA A 57 0.89 -5.01 -3.66
N VAL A 58 1.93 -5.60 -4.27
CA VAL A 58 3.31 -5.11 -4.16
C VAL A 58 3.46 -3.75 -4.83
N TRP A 59 2.92 -3.56 -6.05
CA TRP A 59 2.94 -2.26 -6.72
C TRP A 59 2.19 -1.18 -5.94
N CYS A 60 1.02 -1.50 -5.38
CA CYS A 60 0.29 -0.57 -4.53
C CYS A 60 1.07 -0.21 -3.26
N THR A 61 1.72 -1.20 -2.63
CA THR A 61 2.58 -0.97 -1.46
C THR A 61 3.75 -0.03 -1.81
N ALA A 62 4.42 -0.29 -2.93
CA ALA A 62 5.51 0.55 -3.43
C ALA A 62 5.03 1.99 -3.71
N ALA A 63 3.85 2.17 -4.32
CA ALA A 63 3.28 3.47 -4.58
C ALA A 63 2.98 4.25 -3.29
N VAL A 64 2.38 3.58 -2.28
CA VAL A 64 2.07 4.21 -0.98
C VAL A 64 3.34 4.60 -0.23
N LEU A 65 4.35 3.72 -0.21
CA LEU A 65 5.64 4.00 0.42
C LEU A 65 6.41 5.11 -0.32
N GLY A 66 6.41 5.11 -1.65
CA GLY A 66 7.05 6.14 -2.47
C GLY A 66 6.50 7.53 -2.18
N VAL A 67 5.17 7.67 -2.06
CA VAL A 67 4.53 8.93 -1.66
C VAL A 67 4.93 9.31 -0.22
N ALA A 68 4.99 8.35 0.70
CA ALA A 68 5.41 8.62 2.08
C ALA A 68 6.87 9.11 2.19
N VAL A 69 7.79 8.60 1.38
CA VAL A 69 9.19 9.05 1.34
C VAL A 69 9.30 10.49 0.82
N VAL A 70 8.54 10.83 -0.23
CA VAL A 70 8.50 12.20 -0.77
C VAL A 70 7.91 13.18 0.26
N ASP A 71 6.82 12.80 0.93
CA ASP A 71 6.23 13.58 2.02
C ASP A 71 7.26 13.79 3.16
N GLY A 72 8.01 12.74 3.52
CA GLY A 72 9.05 12.79 4.55
C GLY A 72 10.18 13.77 4.19
N ARG A 73 10.70 13.72 2.95
CA ARG A 73 11.73 14.67 2.49
C ARG A 73 11.21 16.12 2.52
N LYS A 74 9.97 16.36 2.10
CA LYS A 74 9.36 17.69 2.17
C LYS A 74 9.23 18.18 3.61
N ALA A 75 8.85 17.31 4.54
CA ALA A 75 8.76 17.65 5.96
C ALA A 75 10.14 18.04 6.54
N ILE A 76 11.19 17.27 6.22
CA ILE A 76 12.56 17.55 6.67
C ILE A 76 13.06 18.88 6.08
N VAL A 77 12.92 19.08 4.77
CA VAL A 77 13.35 20.34 4.12
C VAL A 77 12.59 21.54 4.69
N ARG A 78 11.30 21.39 4.98
CA ARG A 78 10.50 22.44 5.64
C ARG A 78 10.98 22.70 7.07
N ALA A 79 11.30 21.67 7.84
CA ALA A 79 11.83 21.82 9.20
C ALA A 79 13.19 22.53 9.19
N ILE A 80 14.09 22.14 8.28
CA ILE A 80 15.39 22.77 8.08
C ILE A 80 15.22 24.23 7.65
N LYS A 81 14.36 24.50 6.66
CA LYS A 81 14.04 25.87 6.23
C LYS A 81 13.53 26.70 7.41
N ASN A 82 12.56 26.22 8.18
CA ASN A 82 12.03 26.95 9.32
C ASN A 82 13.10 27.24 10.39
N LYS A 83 14.01 26.29 10.64
CA LYS A 83 15.16 26.47 11.55
C LYS A 83 16.14 27.53 11.03
N LEU A 84 16.43 27.53 9.73
CA LEU A 84 17.37 28.47 9.09
C LEU A 84 16.77 29.87 8.89
N THR A 85 15.46 29.97 8.74
CA THR A 85 14.75 31.26 8.58
C THR A 85 14.41 31.88 9.94
N GLY A 86 14.87 31.30 11.05
CA GLY A 86 14.71 31.88 12.39
C GLY A 86 13.28 31.94 12.91
N GLN A 87 12.34 31.14 12.39
CA GLN A 87 11.01 30.99 12.98
C GLN A 87 11.05 30.05 14.21
N GLN A 88 11.93 30.37 15.16
CA GLN A 88 11.80 29.99 16.57
C GLN A 88 11.44 31.26 17.34
N ASP A 89 10.24 31.76 17.16
CA ASP A 89 9.67 32.68 18.15
C ASP A 89 8.14 32.71 18.01
N LEU A 90 7.46 32.81 19.15
CA LEU A 90 6.02 32.94 19.35
C LEU A 90 5.21 31.63 19.31
N LYS A 91 5.44 30.78 20.32
CA LYS A 91 4.36 30.05 20.99
C LYS A 91 4.78 29.77 22.43
N ASP A 92 4.66 30.81 23.25
CA ASP A 92 4.17 30.66 24.63
C ASP A 92 2.71 30.16 24.59
#